data_AF-A0A8T2KLZ0-F1
#
_entry.id   AF-A0A8T2KLZ0-F1
#
_cell.length_a   1.000
_cell.length_b   1.000
_cell.length_c   1.000
_cell.angle_alpha   90.00
_cell.angle_beta   90.00
_cell.angle_gamma   90.00
#
_symmetry.space_group_name_H-M   'P 1'
#
loop_
_entity.id
_entity.type
_entity.pdbx_description
1 polymer ?
#
loop_
_entity_poly.entity_id
_entity_poly.type
_entity_poly.pdbx_seq_one_letter_code
_entity_poly.pdbx_strand_id
1 'polypeptide(L)'
;FRHSPNCFYLRDWTIHCWIRQCLKYGALDKALYTLKNKVQYGIFPESFTFNLLLDAFIKEENYQDAVSVVTELMLQESFDRVSTQLLSLYALYKYLSEKPELKWDQERNVGASLFLAGLQQENTVGYSSQLYGYALLGKVELCYGLRSVYNQMPLMWTPGYFKRALNVMEKVLSLPGDIKICRDSIDILKECLNLVAKALEERSAENAEDVKNEESAITENTEKTEADFLLEYLNRFQLVQEKMLECEQSDLEKYEQQLKEWEKRELH
;
A
#
# COMPACT_ATOMS: atom_id res chain seq x y z
N PHE A 1 24.18 12.19 -20.23
CA PHE A 1 24.86 12.20 -18.91
C PHE A 1 25.20 10.80 -18.43
N ARG A 2 24.24 9.86 -18.36
CA ARG A 2 24.53 8.51 -17.86
C ARG A 2 25.50 7.67 -18.70
N HIS A 3 25.51 7.86 -20.02
CA HIS A 3 26.46 7.20 -20.94
C HIS A 3 27.84 7.88 -21.04
N SER A 4 28.09 8.93 -20.26
CA SER A 4 29.38 9.61 -20.22
C SER A 4 30.18 9.16 -19.00
N PRO A 5 31.53 9.21 -19.03
CA PRO A 5 32.35 8.83 -17.87
C PRO A 5 32.06 9.66 -16.63
N ASN A 6 31.53 10.89 -16.81
CA ASN A 6 31.21 11.80 -15.72
C ASN A 6 29.79 11.62 -15.16
N CYS A 7 29.12 10.50 -15.44
CA CYS A 7 27.73 10.27 -15.02
C CYS A 7 27.52 10.39 -13.50
N PHE A 8 28.50 9.96 -12.71
CA PHE A 8 28.46 10.02 -11.25
C PHE A 8 28.54 11.46 -10.70
N TYR A 9 29.07 12.42 -11.47
CA TYR A 9 29.22 13.80 -11.03
C TYR A 9 27.97 14.67 -11.22
N LEU A 10 26.83 14.07 -11.60
CA LEU A 10 25.57 14.79 -11.64
C LEU A 10 25.22 15.26 -10.22
N ARG A 11 24.85 16.53 -10.09
CA ARG A 11 24.61 17.18 -8.79
C ARG A 11 23.12 17.43 -8.59
N ASP A 12 22.67 17.36 -7.35
CA ASP A 12 21.25 17.49 -7.00
C ASP A 12 20.64 18.81 -7.46
N TRP A 13 21.41 19.91 -7.44
CA TRP A 13 20.93 21.20 -7.94
C TRP A 13 20.66 21.19 -9.45
N THR A 14 21.41 20.41 -10.24
CA THR A 14 21.15 20.30 -11.69
C THR A 14 19.83 19.57 -11.95
N ILE A 15 19.53 18.56 -11.13
CA ILE A 15 18.26 17.83 -11.15
C ILE A 15 17.12 18.74 -10.71
N HIS A 16 17.30 19.48 -9.61
CA HIS A 16 16.34 20.47 -9.14
C HIS A 16 16.04 21.56 -10.18
N CYS A 17 17.09 22.12 -10.81
CA CYS A 17 16.94 23.11 -11.87
C CYS A 17 16.20 22.56 -13.10
N TRP A 18 16.48 21.31 -13.50
CA TRP A 18 15.77 20.64 -14.59
C TRP A 18 14.26 20.56 -14.30
N ILE A 19 13.89 20.06 -13.12
CA ILE A 19 12.48 19.92 -12.70
C ILE A 19 11.81 21.30 -12.64
N ARG A 20 12.48 22.31 -12.07
CA ARG A 20 11.96 23.67 -11.99
C ARG A 20 11.73 24.29 -13.37
N GLN A 21 12.61 24.00 -14.32
CA GLN A 21 12.48 24.46 -15.69
C GLN A 21 11.32 23.77 -16.43
N CYS A 22 11.14 22.46 -16.20
CA CYS A 22 9.96 21.74 -16.69
C CYS A 22 8.67 22.36 -16.16
N LEU A 23 8.59 22.65 -14.86
CA LEU A 23 7.44 23.31 -14.24
C LEU A 23 7.18 24.71 -14.83
N LYS A 24 8.24 25.50 -15.02
CA LYS A 24 8.12 26.86 -15.57
C LYS A 24 7.53 26.90 -16.98
N TYR A 25 7.80 25.89 -17.80
CA TYR A 25 7.29 25.79 -19.17
C TYR A 25 6.07 24.88 -19.30
N GLY A 26 5.49 24.39 -18.19
CA GLY A 26 4.35 23.44 -18.22
C GLY A 26 4.69 22.09 -18.85
N ALA A 27 5.97 21.74 -18.94
CA ALA A 27 6.44 20.49 -19.56
C ALA A 27 6.51 19.34 -18.56
N LEU A 28 5.40 19.07 -17.87
CA LEU A 28 5.29 18.01 -16.86
C LEU A 28 5.51 16.61 -17.44
N ASP A 29 5.00 16.35 -18.64
CA ASP A 29 5.17 15.08 -19.35
C ASP A 29 6.66 14.73 -19.54
N LYS A 30 7.49 15.74 -19.84
CA LYS A 30 8.93 15.54 -20.01
C LYS A 30 9.61 15.24 -18.67
N ALA A 31 9.21 15.93 -17.60
CA ALA A 31 9.72 15.65 -16.26
C ALA A 31 9.40 14.20 -15.89
N LEU A 32 8.15 13.78 -16.08
CA LEU A 32 7.67 12.44 -15.78
C LEU A 32 8.38 11.38 -16.64
N TYR A 33 8.54 11.61 -17.94
CA TYR A 33 9.28 10.72 -18.82
C TYR A 33 10.73 10.54 -18.37
N THR A 34 11.40 11.62 -17.95
CA THR A 34 12.77 11.53 -17.43
C THR A 34 12.85 10.81 -16.09
N LEU A 35 11.80 10.89 -15.27
CA LEU A 35 11.69 10.15 -14.01
C LEU A 35 11.46 8.66 -14.21
N LYS A 36 10.57 8.26 -15.14
CA LYS A 36 10.36 6.84 -15.47
C LYS A 36 11.62 6.21 -16.06
N ASN A 37 12.32 6.95 -16.92
CA ASN A 37 13.55 6.46 -17.57
C ASN A 37 14.81 6.72 -16.74
N LYS A 38 14.81 6.27 -15.48
CA LYS A 38 15.97 6.41 -14.57
C LYS A 38 17.23 5.83 -15.19
N VAL A 39 17.14 4.68 -15.85
CA VAL A 39 18.27 3.94 -16.45
C VAL A 39 19.01 4.77 -17.50
N GLN A 40 18.30 5.58 -18.29
CA GLN A 40 18.90 6.36 -19.37
C GLN A 40 19.35 7.76 -18.90
N TYR A 41 18.52 8.45 -18.12
CA TYR A 41 18.80 9.84 -17.72
C TYR A 41 19.65 9.93 -16.44
N GLY A 42 19.48 8.98 -15.51
CA GLY A 42 20.18 9.00 -14.22
C GLY A 42 19.71 10.11 -13.29
N ILE A 43 18.45 10.54 -13.42
CA ILE A 43 17.88 11.61 -12.59
C ILE A 43 17.25 10.98 -11.34
N PHE A 44 17.81 11.31 -10.18
CA PHE A 44 17.31 10.90 -8.87
C PHE A 44 17.01 12.17 -8.07
N PRO A 45 15.74 12.61 -8.02
CA PRO A 45 15.37 13.83 -7.30
C PRO A 45 15.46 13.66 -5.78
N GLU A 46 15.62 14.78 -5.07
CA GLU A 46 15.47 14.85 -3.62
C GLU A 46 13.97 14.86 -3.22
N SER A 47 13.67 14.55 -1.95
CA SER A 47 12.32 14.59 -1.37
C SER A 47 11.58 15.91 -1.65
N PHE A 48 12.27 17.06 -1.59
CA PHE A 48 11.66 18.35 -1.87
C PHE A 48 11.25 18.51 -3.35
N THR A 49 12.07 18.03 -4.27
CA THR A 49 11.74 18.06 -5.70
C THR A 49 10.58 17.15 -6.05
N PHE A 50 10.44 16.00 -5.36
CA PHE A 50 9.24 15.18 -5.48
C PHE A 50 7.99 15.90 -5.00
N ASN A 51 8.06 16.58 -3.86
CA ASN A 51 6.93 17.36 -3.35
C ASN A 51 6.49 18.44 -4.34
N LEU A 52 7.43 19.14 -4.99
CA LEU A 52 7.11 20.14 -6.01
C LEU A 52 6.37 19.53 -7.21
N LEU A 53 6.80 18.35 -7.66
CA LEU A 53 6.15 17.65 -8.77
C LEU A 53 4.76 17.14 -8.37
N LEU A 54 4.65 16.51 -7.20
CA LEU A 54 3.37 16.02 -6.69
C LEU A 54 2.36 17.15 -6.51
N ASP A 55 2.77 18.28 -5.91
CA ASP A 55 1.92 19.46 -5.75
C ASP A 55 1.45 20.01 -7.11
N ALA A 56 2.32 20.03 -8.12
CA ALA A 56 1.93 20.43 -9.47
C ALA A 56 0.87 19.51 -10.08
N PHE A 57 1.06 18.19 -10.03
CA PHE A 57 0.09 17.22 -10.55
C PHE A 57 -1.24 17.25 -9.77
N ILE A 58 -1.19 17.44 -8.45
CA ILE A 58 -2.38 17.56 -7.60
C ILE A 58 -3.18 18.82 -7.97
N LYS A 59 -2.50 19.95 -8.25
CA LYS A 59 -3.15 21.21 -8.67
C LYS A 59 -3.80 21.10 -10.05
N GLU A 60 -3.23 20.30 -10.93
CA GLU A 60 -3.81 20.00 -12.25
C GLU A 60 -4.85 18.86 -12.21
N GLU A 61 -5.18 18.34 -11.01
CA GLU A 61 -6.10 17.22 -10.79
C GLU A 61 -5.75 15.94 -11.57
N ASN A 62 -4.49 15.78 -11.97
CA ASN A 62 -4.03 14.64 -12.74
C ASN A 62 -3.42 13.57 -11.80
N TYR A 63 -4.29 12.76 -11.19
CA TYR A 63 -3.89 11.80 -10.17
C TYR A 63 -3.19 10.56 -10.73
N GLN A 64 -3.44 10.18 -11.97
CA GLN A 64 -2.76 9.02 -12.60
C GLN A 64 -1.25 9.25 -12.69
N ASP A 65 -0.86 10.44 -13.16
CA ASP A 65 0.53 10.83 -13.26
C ASP A 65 1.14 11.09 -11.89
N ALA A 66 0.38 11.64 -10.95
CA ALA A 66 0.81 11.76 -9.55
C ALA A 66 1.16 10.41 -8.92
N VAL A 67 0.33 9.38 -9.13
CA VAL A 67 0.62 8.01 -8.66
C VAL A 67 1.89 7.49 -9.32
N SER A 68 2.11 7.74 -10.60
CA SER A 68 3.36 7.34 -11.24
C SER A 68 4.59 7.99 -10.58
N VAL A 69 4.51 9.27 -10.19
CA VAL A 69 5.57 9.93 -9.42
C VAL A 69 5.76 9.29 -8.05
N VAL A 70 4.67 8.93 -7.36
CA VAL A 70 4.74 8.21 -6.08
C VAL A 70 5.39 6.83 -6.23
N THR A 71 5.10 6.11 -7.32
CA THR A 71 5.78 4.82 -7.58
C THR A 71 7.27 4.99 -7.80
N GLU A 72 7.69 6.08 -8.45
CA GLU A 72 9.11 6.36 -8.62
C GLU A 72 9.80 6.77 -7.32
N LEU A 73 9.09 7.46 -6.42
CA LEU A 73 9.54 7.77 -5.06
C LEU A 73 9.67 6.50 -4.23
N MET A 74 8.68 5.60 -4.31
CA MET A 74 8.69 4.29 -3.67
C MET A 74 9.88 3.44 -4.11
N LEU A 75 10.20 3.40 -5.41
CA LEU A 75 11.38 2.67 -5.93
C LEU A 75 12.72 3.20 -5.39
N GLN A 76 12.75 4.44 -4.90
CA GLN A 76 13.93 5.02 -4.25
C GLN A 76 13.88 4.90 -2.72
N GLU A 77 12.80 4.35 -2.17
CA GLU A 77 12.53 4.25 -0.72
C GLU A 77 12.61 5.61 0.01
N SER A 78 12.44 6.72 -0.70
CA SER A 78 12.74 8.08 -0.20
C SER A 78 11.57 8.73 0.55
N PHE A 79 11.07 8.03 1.56
CA PHE A 79 9.96 8.49 2.41
C PHE A 79 10.38 9.31 3.63
N ASP A 80 11.65 9.70 3.75
CA ASP A 80 12.24 10.31 4.96
C ASP A 80 11.48 11.51 5.56
N ARG A 81 10.79 12.30 4.73
CA ARG A 81 10.08 13.50 5.18
C ARG A 81 8.58 13.22 5.35
N VAL A 82 8.03 13.67 6.47
CA VAL A 82 6.58 13.59 6.72
C VAL A 82 5.75 14.28 5.62
N SER A 83 6.27 15.35 5.02
CA SER A 83 5.58 16.04 3.93
C SER A 83 5.44 15.19 2.66
N THR A 84 6.48 14.45 2.26
CA THR A 84 6.40 13.53 1.11
C THR A 84 5.44 12.38 1.40
N GLN A 85 5.45 11.84 2.62
CA GLN A 85 4.54 10.79 3.03
C GLN A 85 3.08 11.26 2.97
N LEU A 86 2.75 12.43 3.52
CA LEU A 86 1.38 12.95 3.51
C LEU A 86 0.89 13.26 2.09
N LEU A 87 1.72 13.89 1.26
CA LEU A 87 1.38 14.18 -0.14
C LEU A 87 1.17 12.91 -0.96
N SER A 88 2.04 11.91 -0.78
CA SER A 88 1.91 10.62 -1.47
C SER A 88 0.64 9.87 -1.05
N LEU A 89 0.37 9.76 0.25
CA LEU A 89 -0.87 9.15 0.75
C LEU A 89 -2.11 9.88 0.22
N TYR A 90 -2.10 11.20 0.22
CA TYR A 90 -3.21 11.99 -0.32
C TYR A 90 -3.46 11.71 -1.80
N ALA A 91 -2.40 11.70 -2.62
CA ALA A 91 -2.51 11.38 -4.05
C ALA A 91 -3.04 9.96 -4.28
N LEU A 92 -2.57 8.98 -3.49
CA LEU A 92 -3.00 7.58 -3.59
C LEU A 92 -4.47 7.42 -3.18
N TYR A 93 -4.90 7.99 -2.05
CA TYR A 93 -6.29 7.91 -1.60
C TYR A 93 -7.25 8.58 -2.58
N LYS A 94 -6.87 9.73 -3.15
CA LYS A 94 -7.66 10.37 -4.20
C LYS A 94 -7.78 9.51 -5.44
N TYR A 95 -6.67 8.95 -5.92
CA TYR A 95 -6.68 8.04 -7.06
C TYR A 95 -7.57 6.81 -6.82
N LEU A 96 -7.54 6.26 -5.61
CA LEU A 96 -8.39 5.12 -5.22
C LEU A 96 -9.87 5.50 -5.10
N SER A 97 -10.17 6.73 -4.70
CA SER A 97 -11.55 7.22 -4.60
C SER A 97 -12.25 7.30 -5.97
N GLU A 98 -11.48 7.48 -7.05
CA GLU A 98 -11.98 7.47 -8.43
C GLU A 98 -12.35 6.05 -8.92
N LYS A 99 -12.02 5.01 -8.13
CA LYS A 99 -12.25 3.58 -8.42
C LYS A 99 -11.89 3.16 -9.86
N PRO A 100 -10.64 3.36 -10.30
CA PRO A 100 -10.20 2.88 -11.60
C PRO A 100 -10.14 1.34 -11.65
N GLU A 101 -10.35 0.77 -12.83
CA GLU A 101 -10.02 -0.64 -13.09
C GLU A 101 -8.49 -0.79 -13.08
N LEU A 102 -7.96 -1.36 -12.00
CA LEU A 102 -6.52 -1.52 -11.82
C LEU A 102 -6.03 -2.79 -12.52
N LYS A 103 -4.96 -2.65 -13.29
CA LYS A 103 -4.17 -3.81 -13.73
C LYS A 103 -3.39 -4.37 -12.53
N TRP A 104 -3.05 -5.66 -12.58
CA TRP A 104 -2.27 -6.31 -11.51
C TRP A 104 -0.95 -5.57 -11.19
N ASP A 105 -0.27 -5.02 -12.20
CA ASP A 105 0.93 -4.19 -12.02
C ASP A 105 0.65 -2.91 -11.23
N GLN A 106 -0.48 -2.25 -11.50
CA GLN A 106 -0.89 -1.03 -10.80
C GLN A 106 -1.34 -1.34 -9.37
N GLU A 107 -2.06 -2.44 -9.16
CA GLU A 107 -2.44 -2.92 -7.82
C GLU A 107 -1.20 -3.17 -6.96
N ARG A 108 -0.20 -3.86 -7.53
CA ARG A 108 1.09 -4.07 -6.86
C ARG A 108 1.75 -2.74 -6.51
N ASN A 109 1.86 -1.84 -7.47
CA ASN A 109 2.57 -0.58 -7.29
C ASN A 109 1.89 0.33 -6.25
N VAL A 110 0.55 0.43 -6.32
CA VAL A 110 -0.26 1.18 -5.33
C VAL A 110 -0.14 0.53 -3.95
N GLY A 111 -0.28 -0.80 -3.85
CA GLY A 111 -0.16 -1.53 -2.60
C GLY A 111 1.21 -1.34 -1.94
N ALA A 112 2.29 -1.44 -2.71
CA ALA A 112 3.66 -1.22 -2.24
C ALA A 112 3.88 0.23 -1.77
N SER A 113 3.39 1.22 -2.52
CA SER A 113 3.54 2.63 -2.16
C SER A 113 2.78 3.00 -0.87
N LEU A 114 1.56 2.51 -0.69
CA LEU A 114 0.77 2.69 0.53
C LEU A 114 1.44 2.04 1.74
N PHE A 115 2.01 0.85 1.54
CA PHE A 115 2.72 0.13 2.57
C PHE A 115 3.97 0.89 3.03
N LEU A 116 4.86 1.28 2.11
CA LEU A 116 6.10 1.97 2.46
C LEU A 116 5.84 3.36 3.08
N ALA A 117 4.87 4.11 2.55
CA ALA A 117 4.48 5.40 3.14
C ALA A 117 3.87 5.22 4.54
N GLY A 118 3.11 4.14 4.76
CA GLY A 118 2.48 3.83 6.03
C GLY A 118 3.45 3.36 7.11
N LEU A 119 4.52 2.64 6.76
CA LEU A 119 5.51 2.13 7.72
C LEU A 119 6.14 3.23 8.59
N GLN A 120 6.30 4.42 8.02
CA GLN A 120 6.95 5.54 8.72
C GLN A 120 5.98 6.35 9.59
N GLN A 121 4.68 6.06 9.56
CA GLN A 121 3.64 6.78 10.30
C GLN A 121 3.05 5.92 11.41
N GLU A 122 3.15 6.37 12.66
CA GLU A 122 2.53 5.75 13.83
C GLU A 122 1.10 6.29 14.10
N ASN A 123 0.44 6.80 13.06
CA ASN A 123 -0.89 7.38 13.13
C ASN A 123 -1.97 6.40 12.65
N THR A 124 -3.23 6.74 12.92
CA THR A 124 -4.42 6.04 12.37
C THR A 124 -4.35 5.86 10.85
N VAL A 125 -3.95 6.92 10.14
CA VAL A 125 -3.77 6.93 8.69
C VAL A 125 -2.64 6.00 8.24
N GLY A 126 -1.57 5.90 9.04
CA GLY A 126 -0.44 5.02 8.76
C GLY A 126 -0.81 3.55 8.86
N TYR A 127 -1.48 3.14 9.94
CA TYR A 127 -1.93 1.75 10.09
C TYR A 127 -3.00 1.36 9.08
N SER A 128 -3.93 2.27 8.76
CA SER A 128 -4.95 2.03 7.73
C SER A 128 -4.34 1.92 6.33
N SER A 129 -3.30 2.71 6.00
CA SER A 129 -2.60 2.59 4.71
C SER A 129 -1.74 1.32 4.64
N GLN A 130 -1.11 0.91 5.74
CA GLN A 130 -0.40 -0.37 5.83
C GLN A 130 -1.34 -1.55 5.56
N LEU A 131 -2.52 -1.55 6.18
CA LEU A 131 -3.53 -2.60 5.96
C LEU A 131 -3.99 -2.65 4.51
N TYR A 132 -4.27 -1.49 3.93
CA TYR A 132 -4.63 -1.38 2.52
C TYR A 132 -3.51 -1.95 1.62
N GLY A 133 -2.27 -1.54 1.87
CA GLY A 133 -1.10 -2.01 1.13
C GLY A 133 -0.94 -3.53 1.20
N TYR A 134 -1.00 -4.10 2.41
CA TYR A 134 -0.91 -5.55 2.58
C TYR A 134 -2.06 -6.32 1.94
N ALA A 135 -3.30 -5.78 1.96
CA ALA A 135 -4.44 -6.41 1.31
C ALA A 135 -4.25 -6.51 -0.21
N LEU A 136 -3.82 -5.42 -0.86
CA LEU A 136 -3.52 -5.43 -2.30
C LEU A 136 -2.35 -6.36 -2.64
N LEU A 137 -1.27 -6.32 -1.87
CA LEU A 137 -0.11 -7.19 -2.13
C LEU A 137 -0.44 -8.66 -1.91
N GLY A 138 -1.26 -9.00 -0.91
CA GLY A 138 -1.76 -10.36 -0.68
C GLY A 138 -2.66 -10.86 -1.81
N LYS A 139 -3.52 -9.99 -2.36
CA LYS A 139 -4.30 -10.31 -3.57
C LYS A 139 -3.38 -10.66 -4.74
N VAL A 140 -2.34 -9.85 -4.99
CA VAL A 140 -1.37 -10.11 -6.07
C VAL A 140 -0.56 -11.39 -5.82
N GLU A 141 -0.14 -11.65 -4.58
CA GLU A 141 0.60 -12.86 -4.19
C GLU A 141 -0.17 -14.14 -4.52
N LEU A 142 -1.46 -14.21 -4.17
CA LEU A 142 -2.26 -15.42 -4.37
C LEU A 142 -2.75 -15.58 -5.81
N CYS A 143 -3.04 -14.47 -6.50
CA CYS A 143 -3.48 -14.52 -7.89
C CYS A 143 -2.31 -14.79 -8.85
N TYR A 144 -1.19 -14.11 -8.71
CA TYR A 144 -0.08 -14.12 -9.70
C TYR A 144 1.22 -14.74 -9.18
N GLY A 145 1.24 -15.14 -7.90
CA GLY A 145 2.40 -15.73 -7.24
C GLY A 145 3.32 -14.69 -6.59
N LEU A 146 4.05 -15.12 -5.56
CA LEU A 146 4.95 -14.25 -4.77
C LEU A 146 6.01 -13.52 -5.60
N ARG A 147 6.54 -14.15 -6.66
CA ARG A 147 7.54 -13.52 -7.55
C ARG A 147 7.03 -12.25 -8.21
N SER A 148 5.74 -12.19 -8.52
CA SER A 148 5.13 -11.01 -9.15
C SER A 148 5.18 -9.78 -8.23
N VAL A 149 5.19 -10.00 -6.91
CA VAL A 149 5.17 -8.97 -5.87
C VAL A 149 6.54 -8.32 -5.69
N TYR A 150 7.61 -9.09 -5.48
CA TYR A 150 8.93 -8.53 -5.14
C TYR A 150 9.82 -8.27 -6.36
N ASN A 151 9.49 -8.78 -7.54
CA ASN A 151 10.32 -8.55 -8.73
C ASN A 151 10.38 -7.06 -9.09
N GLN A 152 11.60 -6.50 -9.12
CA GLN A 152 11.88 -5.08 -9.37
C GLN A 152 11.25 -4.10 -8.36
N MET A 153 10.87 -4.59 -7.18
CA MET A 153 10.24 -3.79 -6.14
C MET A 153 11.05 -3.89 -4.82
N PRO A 154 11.10 -2.81 -4.02
CA PRO A 154 11.68 -2.82 -2.68
C PRO A 154 10.77 -3.53 -1.67
N LEU A 155 10.46 -4.81 -1.91
CA LEU A 155 9.60 -5.63 -1.07
C LEU A 155 10.30 -6.92 -0.67
N MET A 156 9.88 -7.48 0.46
CA MET A 156 10.44 -8.72 0.97
C MET A 156 9.93 -9.92 0.16
N TRP A 157 10.81 -10.91 -0.08
CA TRP A 157 10.47 -12.18 -0.72
C TRP A 157 9.79 -13.19 0.22
N THR A 158 9.55 -12.82 1.46
CA THR A 158 8.89 -13.71 2.42
C THR A 158 7.39 -13.74 2.16
N PRO A 159 6.77 -14.92 2.11
CA PRO A 159 5.34 -15.03 1.86
C PRO A 159 4.51 -14.52 3.06
N GLY A 160 3.23 -14.27 2.85
CA GLY A 160 2.27 -14.07 3.93
C GLY A 160 1.89 -12.63 4.17
N TYR A 161 1.48 -11.93 3.11
CA TYR A 161 1.05 -10.54 3.21
C TYR A 161 -0.28 -10.39 3.98
N PHE A 162 -1.23 -11.32 3.82
CA PHE A 162 -2.46 -11.34 4.63
C PHE A 162 -2.21 -11.57 6.12
N LYS A 163 -1.27 -12.46 6.45
CA LYS A 163 -0.85 -12.67 7.86
C LYS A 163 -0.29 -11.37 8.46
N ARG A 164 0.50 -10.62 7.70
CA ARG A 164 1.02 -9.32 8.16
C ARG A 164 -0.09 -8.29 8.32
N ALA A 165 -1.09 -8.27 7.44
CA ALA A 165 -2.26 -7.42 7.59
C ALA A 165 -2.99 -7.70 8.91
N LEU A 166 -3.27 -8.98 9.22
CA LEU A 166 -3.90 -9.37 10.48
C LEU A 166 -3.06 -8.97 11.70
N ASN A 167 -1.74 -9.15 11.63
CA ASN A 167 -0.83 -8.70 12.69
C ASN A 167 -0.87 -7.18 12.89
N VAL A 168 -1.09 -6.38 11.84
CA VAL A 168 -1.27 -4.92 11.98
C VAL A 168 -2.57 -4.60 12.72
N MET A 169 -3.67 -5.33 12.45
CA MET A 169 -4.92 -5.16 13.19
C MET A 169 -4.75 -5.53 14.67
N GLU A 170 -4.08 -6.65 14.97
CA GLU A 170 -3.77 -7.06 16.34
C GLU A 170 -2.86 -6.06 17.06
N LYS A 171 -1.90 -5.46 16.35
CA LYS A 171 -1.07 -4.38 16.91
C LYS A 171 -1.91 -3.17 17.28
N VAL A 172 -2.85 -2.74 16.43
CA VAL A 172 -3.72 -1.60 16.75
C VAL A 172 -4.58 -1.88 17.99
N LEU A 173 -5.08 -3.11 18.16
CA LEU A 173 -5.78 -3.52 19.39
C LEU A 173 -4.91 -3.40 20.66
N SER A 174 -3.60 -3.60 20.55
CA SER A 174 -2.69 -3.46 21.69
C SER A 174 -2.30 -2.01 22.01
N LEU A 175 -2.56 -1.07 21.09
CA LEU A 175 -2.21 0.33 21.21
C LEU A 175 -3.32 1.12 21.92
N PRO A 176 -3.02 2.29 22.51
CA PRO A 176 -4.01 3.12 23.18
C PRO A 176 -5.13 3.58 22.22
N GLY A 177 -6.35 3.75 22.75
CA GLY A 177 -7.60 3.91 21.99
C GLY A 177 -7.72 5.13 21.07
N ASP A 178 -6.71 6.02 21.04
CA ASP A 178 -6.63 7.11 20.07
C ASP A 178 -6.35 6.60 18.66
N ILE A 179 -5.71 5.42 18.55
CA ILE A 179 -5.32 4.84 17.26
C ILE A 179 -6.43 3.92 16.74
N LYS A 180 -7.11 4.36 15.68
CA LYS A 180 -8.18 3.63 14.98
C LYS A 180 -7.78 3.27 13.56
N ILE A 181 -8.45 2.25 13.02
CA ILE A 181 -8.35 1.85 11.61
C ILE A 181 -9.59 2.35 10.86
N CYS A 182 -9.40 2.82 9.63
CA CYS A 182 -10.48 3.24 8.73
C CYS A 182 -11.34 2.04 8.30
N ARG A 183 -12.67 2.24 8.25
CA ARG A 183 -13.63 1.22 7.81
C ARG A 183 -13.33 0.74 6.38
N ASP A 184 -13.01 1.68 5.50
CA ASP A 184 -12.66 1.40 4.10
C ASP A 184 -11.52 0.39 3.98
N SER A 185 -10.45 0.52 4.78
CA SER A 185 -9.32 -0.43 4.77
C SER A 185 -9.73 -1.83 5.21
N ILE A 186 -10.65 -1.95 6.18
CA ILE A 186 -11.17 -3.23 6.68
C ILE A 186 -12.05 -3.88 5.61
N ASP A 187 -12.91 -3.10 4.95
CA ASP A 187 -13.81 -3.59 3.92
C ASP A 187 -13.04 -4.04 2.67
N ILE A 188 -11.96 -3.35 2.31
CA ILE A 188 -11.08 -3.75 1.20
C ILE A 188 -10.34 -5.05 1.51
N LEU A 189 -9.93 -5.26 2.77
CA LEU A 189 -9.34 -6.54 3.17
C LEU A 189 -10.37 -7.68 3.05
N LYS A 190 -11.63 -7.46 3.47
CA LYS A 190 -12.72 -8.42 3.24
C LYS A 190 -12.94 -8.70 1.76
N GLU A 191 -13.03 -7.66 0.94
CA GLU A 191 -13.20 -7.79 -0.50
C GLU A 191 -12.06 -8.60 -1.12
N CYS A 192 -10.81 -8.32 -0.75
CA CYS A 192 -9.64 -9.05 -1.24
C CYS A 192 -9.69 -10.54 -0.83
N LEU A 193 -10.00 -10.85 0.43
CA LEU A 193 -10.11 -12.24 0.89
C LEU A 193 -11.25 -12.99 0.17
N ASN A 194 -12.39 -12.35 -0.03
CA ASN A 194 -13.53 -12.95 -0.72
C ASN A 194 -13.25 -13.17 -2.22
N LEU A 195 -12.57 -12.23 -2.89
CA LEU A 195 -12.16 -12.37 -4.28
C LEU A 195 -11.15 -13.51 -4.46
N VAL A 196 -10.19 -13.62 -3.55
CA VAL A 196 -9.21 -14.71 -3.53
C VAL A 196 -9.91 -16.05 -3.31
N ALA A 197 -10.85 -16.13 -2.36
CA ALA A 197 -11.60 -17.36 -2.10
C ALA A 197 -12.33 -17.85 -3.36
N LYS A 198 -13.03 -16.93 -4.07
CA LYS A 198 -13.69 -17.23 -5.35
C LYS A 198 -12.70 -17.69 -6.42
N ALA A 199 -11.58 -16.98 -6.59
CA ALA A 199 -10.59 -17.33 -7.61
C ALA A 199 -9.97 -18.72 -7.39
N LEU A 200 -9.89 -19.18 -6.14
CA LEU A 200 -9.39 -20.52 -5.83
C LEU A 200 -10.44 -21.61 -6.03
N GLU A 201 -11.71 -21.33 -5.73
CA GLU A 201 -12.81 -22.21 -6.10
C GLU A 201 -12.86 -22.42 -7.62
N GLU A 202 -12.71 -21.35 -8.41
CA GLU A 202 -12.64 -21.42 -9.88
C GLU A 202 -11.44 -22.24 -10.38
N ARG A 203 -10.24 -22.01 -9.82
CA ARG A 203 -9.04 -22.82 -10.17
C ARG A 203 -9.17 -24.29 -9.81
N SER A 204 -9.88 -24.61 -8.73
CA SER A 204 -10.13 -26.01 -8.35
C SER A 204 -11.10 -26.70 -9.32
N ALA A 205 -11.99 -25.95 -9.97
CA ALA A 205 -12.89 -26.46 -11.00
C ALA A 205 -12.16 -26.67 -12.35
N GLU A 206 -11.25 -25.77 -12.74
CA GLU A 206 -10.45 -25.90 -13.97
C GLU A 206 -9.43 -27.05 -13.87
N ASN A 207 -8.77 -27.20 -12.73
CA ASN A 207 -7.84 -28.30 -12.49
C ASN A 207 -8.54 -29.68 -12.51
N ALA A 208 -9.87 -29.76 -12.35
CA ALA A 208 -10.60 -31.03 -12.49
C ALA A 208 -10.69 -31.51 -13.96
N GLU A 209 -10.53 -30.61 -14.93
CA GLU A 209 -10.55 -30.94 -16.37
C GLU A 209 -9.15 -31.30 -16.91
N ASP A 210 -8.07 -30.74 -16.35
CA ASP A 210 -6.69 -30.92 -16.83
C ASP A 210 -5.89 -32.09 -16.21
N VAL A 211 -6.43 -32.78 -15.19
CA VAL A 211 -5.74 -33.86 -14.44
C VAL A 211 -5.45 -35.13 -15.26
N LYS A 212 -5.76 -35.20 -16.56
CA LYS A 212 -5.45 -36.39 -17.36
C LYS A 212 -4.04 -36.47 -17.95
N ASN A 213 -3.22 -35.41 -17.97
CA ASN A 213 -2.01 -35.44 -18.80
C ASN A 213 -0.64 -35.14 -18.16
N GLU A 214 -0.53 -34.69 -16.90
CA GLU A 214 0.81 -34.32 -16.37
C GLU A 214 1.06 -34.82 -14.94
N GLU A 215 0.92 -36.13 -14.73
CA GLU A 215 1.59 -36.82 -13.61
C GLU A 215 3.03 -37.17 -14.00
N SER A 216 3.95 -36.20 -14.03
CA SER A 216 5.36 -36.52 -13.72
C SER A 216 6.19 -35.28 -13.40
N ALA A 217 6.88 -35.38 -12.26
CA ALA A 217 7.94 -34.51 -11.75
C ALA A 217 7.49 -33.19 -11.10
N ILE A 218 7.24 -33.24 -9.79
CA ILE A 218 8.15 -32.74 -8.74
C ILE A 218 7.56 -33.15 -7.38
N THR A 219 8.22 -34.08 -6.70
CA THR A 219 7.99 -34.36 -5.27
C THR A 219 8.97 -33.56 -4.42
N GLU A 220 8.48 -33.16 -3.24
CA GLU A 220 9.20 -32.62 -2.08
C GLU A 220 9.45 -31.10 -2.03
N ASN A 221 8.38 -30.37 -1.70
CA ASN A 221 8.41 -29.35 -0.65
C ASN A 221 7.06 -29.39 0.09
N THR A 222 7.04 -30.00 1.27
CA THR A 222 5.87 -29.99 2.19
C THR A 222 5.77 -28.64 2.91
N GLU A 223 5.92 -27.53 2.21
CA GLU A 223 5.57 -26.22 2.74
C GLU A 223 4.09 -26.02 2.43
N LYS A 224 3.27 -25.94 3.49
CA LYS A 224 1.85 -25.60 3.34
C LYS A 224 1.76 -24.31 2.54
N THR A 225 1.02 -24.34 1.44
CA THR A 225 0.88 -23.17 0.58
C THR A 225 -0.02 -22.16 1.27
N GLU A 226 0.13 -20.88 0.96
CA GLU A 226 -0.67 -19.82 1.58
C GLU A 226 -2.18 -19.96 1.30
N ALA A 227 -2.52 -20.64 0.21
CA ALA A 227 -3.90 -20.98 -0.12
C ALA A 227 -4.56 -21.88 0.94
N ASP A 228 -3.79 -22.78 1.57
CA ASP A 228 -4.30 -23.68 2.61
C ASP A 228 -4.68 -22.91 3.89
N PHE A 229 -4.06 -21.75 4.13
CA PHE A 229 -4.30 -20.92 5.31
C PHE A 229 -5.45 -19.93 5.14
N LEU A 230 -6.15 -19.92 4.00
CA LEU A 230 -7.19 -18.92 3.75
C LEU A 230 -8.37 -18.99 4.71
N LEU A 231 -8.83 -20.22 5.01
CA LEU A 231 -9.88 -20.42 6.01
C LEU A 231 -9.42 -19.94 7.39
N GLU A 232 -8.15 -20.15 7.74
CA GLU A 232 -7.59 -19.61 8.98
C GLU A 232 -7.56 -18.08 8.97
N TYR A 233 -7.20 -17.45 7.84
CA TYR A 233 -7.20 -15.98 7.71
C TYR A 233 -8.61 -15.39 7.82
N LEU A 234 -9.62 -16.02 7.21
CA LEU A 234 -11.02 -15.59 7.32
C LEU A 234 -11.51 -15.67 8.77
N ASN A 235 -11.25 -16.79 9.45
CA ASN A 235 -11.63 -16.96 10.86
C ASN A 235 -10.92 -15.95 11.76
N ARG A 236 -9.60 -15.77 11.58
CA ARG A 236 -8.85 -14.75 12.33
C ARG A 236 -9.36 -13.35 12.06
N PHE A 237 -9.66 -13.03 10.80
CA PHE A 237 -10.20 -11.74 10.43
C PHE A 237 -11.52 -11.44 11.12
N GLN A 238 -12.47 -12.40 11.12
CA GLN A 238 -13.75 -12.28 11.83
C GLN A 238 -13.53 -12.05 13.33
N LEU A 239 -12.67 -12.86 13.96
CA LEU A 239 -12.35 -12.73 15.39
C LEU A 239 -11.74 -11.37 15.73
N VAL A 240 -10.82 -10.85 14.91
CA VAL A 240 -10.20 -9.54 15.16
C VAL A 240 -11.20 -8.42 14.92
N GLN A 241 -12.10 -8.56 13.94
CA GLN A 241 -13.16 -7.59 13.69
C GLN A 241 -14.17 -7.52 14.85
N GLU A 242 -14.56 -8.67 15.41
CA GLU A 242 -15.43 -8.73 16.59
C GLU A 242 -14.77 -8.05 17.79
N LYS A 243 -13.49 -8.36 18.07
CA LYS A 243 -12.73 -7.71 19.15
C LYS A 243 -12.64 -6.19 18.99
N MET A 244 -12.46 -5.69 17.76
CA MET A 244 -12.42 -4.24 17.50
C MET A 244 -13.78 -3.59 17.84
N LEU A 245 -14.89 -4.24 17.50
CA LEU A 245 -16.24 -3.75 17.83
C LEU A 245 -16.52 -3.77 19.33
N GLU A 246 -16.07 -4.82 20.04
CA GLU A 246 -16.17 -4.91 21.51
C GLU A 246 -15.37 -3.80 22.21
N CYS A 247 -14.16 -3.50 21.72
CA CYS A 247 -13.36 -2.38 22.24
C CYS A 247 -14.09 -1.04 22.09
N GLU A 248 -14.70 -0.77 20.93
CA GLU A 248 -15.48 0.46 20.71
C GLU A 248 -16.66 0.58 21.68
N GLN A 249 -17.39 -0.51 21.94
CA GLN A 249 -18.49 -0.52 22.91
C GLN A 249 -17.99 -0.23 24.33
N SER A 250 -16.88 -0.85 24.75
CA SER A 250 -16.32 -0.64 26.08
C SER A 250 -15.86 0.81 26.32
N ASP A 251 -15.40 1.51 25.28
CA ASP A 251 -14.97 2.90 25.39
C ASP A 251 -16.16 3.87 25.42
N LEU A 252 -17.24 3.57 24.69
CA LEU A 252 -18.50 4.31 24.79
C LEU A 252 -19.09 4.24 26.19
N GLU A 253 -19.11 3.05 26.80
CA GLU A 253 -19.60 2.87 28.17
C GLU A 253 -18.80 3.70 29.20
N LYS A 254 -17.46 3.74 29.07
CA LYS A 254 -16.60 4.59 29.92
C LYS A 254 -16.91 6.07 29.72
N TYR A 255 -17.12 6.51 28.49
CA TYR A 255 -17.44 7.91 28.18
C TYR A 255 -18.81 8.33 28.74
N GLU A 256 -19.83 7.48 28.61
CA GLU A 256 -21.14 7.72 29.20
C GLU A 256 -21.09 7.80 30.74
N GLN A 257 -20.24 7.00 31.38
CA GLN A 257 -20.00 7.10 32.81
C GLN A 257 -19.35 8.45 33.19
N GLN A 258 -18.36 8.90 32.43
CA GLN A 258 -17.71 10.20 32.64
C GLN A 258 -18.69 11.37 32.46
N LEU A 259 -19.57 11.33 31.46
CA LEU A 259 -20.61 12.33 31.27
C LEU A 259 -21.54 12.42 32.49
N LYS A 260 -22.01 11.27 32.99
CA LYS A 260 -22.84 11.21 34.21
C LYS A 260 -22.13 11.75 35.45
N GLU A 261 -20.82 11.58 35.53
CA GLU A 261 -20.02 12.17 36.62
C GLU A 261 -19.91 13.68 36.49
N TRP A 262 -19.74 14.21 35.29
CA TRP A 262 -19.67 15.66 35.05
C TRP A 262 -21.01 16.34 35.34
N GLU A 263 -22.12 15.77 34.90
CA GLU A 263 -23.47 16.28 35.22
C GLU A 263 -23.71 16.37 36.72
N LYS A 264 -23.24 15.37 37.49
CA LYS A 264 -23.33 15.40 38.96
C LYS A 264 -22.46 16.47 39.60
N ARG A 265 -21.33 16.84 38.99
CA ARG A 265 -20.44 17.91 39.50
C ARG A 265 -20.98 19.30 39.20
N GLU A 266 -21.71 19.49 38.11
CA GLU A 266 -22.32 20.78 37.77
C GLU A 266 -23.54 21.12 38.64
N LEU A 267 -24.24 20.11 39.16
CA LEU A 267 -25.41 20.27 40.03
C LEU A 267 -25.06 20.56 41.50
N HIS A 268 -23.78 20.53 41.87
CA HIS A 268 -23.25 20.77 43.21
C HIS A 268 -22.47 22.08 43.29
#